data_AF-A0A7W8C0K0-F1
#
_entry.id   AF-A0A7W8C0K0-F1
#
_cell.length_a   1.000
_cell.length_b   1.000
_cell.length_c   1.000
_cell.angle_alpha   90.00
_cell.angle_beta   90.00
_cell.angle_gamma   90.00
#
_symmetry.space_group_name_H-M   'P 1'
#
loop_
_entity.id
_entity.type
_entity.pdbx_description
1 polymer ?
#
loop_
_entity_poly.entity_id
_entity_poly.type
_entity_poly.pdbx_seq_one_letter_code
_entity_poly.pdbx_strand_id
1 'polypeptide(L)' 'MEFGKISPLGTSEIILSMLGRKVASGQSLTITECLMALSASGAIIAREYGPGPAEMTVNVPQLPETVKGLLANYAG' A
#
# COMPACT_ATOMS: atom_id res chain seq x y z
N MET A 1 -7.39 -24.84 26.33
CA MET A 1 -7.50 -24.49 24.89
C MET A 1 -6.97 -23.07 24.75
N GLU A 2 -5.81 -22.91 24.13
CA GLU A 2 -5.36 -21.57 23.74
C GLU A 2 -6.28 -21.09 22.61
N PHE A 3 -7.05 -20.04 22.87
CA PHE A 3 -7.79 -19.36 21.82
C PHE A 3 -6.77 -18.61 20.96
N GLY A 4 -6.39 -19.24 19.84
CA GLY A 4 -5.54 -18.62 18.83
C GLY A 4 -6.08 -17.23 18.51
N LYS A 5 -5.22 -16.23 18.65
CA LYS A 5 -5.50 -14.80 18.49
C LYS A 5 -6.16 -14.56 17.12
N ILE A 6 -7.49 -14.58 17.05
CA ILE A 6 -8.23 -14.28 15.81
C ILE A 6 -8.18 -12.77 15.64
N SER A 7 -7.19 -12.30 14.87
CA SER A 7 -7.20 -10.92 14.39
C SER A 7 -8.30 -10.82 13.33
N PRO A 8 -9.19 -9.82 13.38
CA PRO A 8 -10.17 -9.62 12.32
C PRO A 8 -9.41 -9.22 11.06
N LEU A 9 -9.18 -10.21 10.19
CA LEU A 9 -8.59 -9.97 8.88
C LEU A 9 -9.57 -9.14 8.06
N GLY A 10 -9.06 -8.11 7.38
CA GLY A 10 -9.85 -7.36 6.41
C GLY A 10 -10.34 -8.28 5.27
N THR A 11 -11.43 -7.92 4.61
CA THR A 11 -12.00 -8.72 3.50
C THR A 11 -10.96 -9.12 2.46
N SER A 12 -10.02 -8.22 2.12
CA SER A 12 -8.91 -8.49 1.21
C SER A 12 -7.94 -9.56 1.72
N GLU A 13 -7.63 -9.56 3.01
CA GLU A 13 -6.72 -10.54 3.64
C GLU A 13 -7.37 -11.94 3.71
N ILE A 14 -8.69 -12.00 3.92
CA ILE A 14 -9.46 -13.26 3.88
C ILE A 14 -9.44 -13.84 2.46
N ILE A 15 -9.69 -13.02 1.44
CA ILE A 15 -9.68 -13.43 0.04
C ILE A 15 -8.30 -13.97 -0.35
N LEU A 16 -7.23 -13.24 -0.03
CA LEU A 16 -5.86 -13.70 -0.33
C LEU A 16 -5.49 -14.97 0.44
N SER A 17 -5.93 -15.11 1.69
CA SER A 17 -5.71 -16.34 2.48
C SER A 17 -6.46 -17.54 1.90
N MET A 18 -7.66 -17.35 1.36
CA MET A 18 -8.43 -18.41 0.71
C MET A 18 -7.78 -18.83 -0.61
N LEU A 19 -7.45 -17.86 -1.47
CA LEU A 19 -6.84 -18.10 -2.78
C LEU A 19 -5.42 -18.66 -2.64
N GLY A 20 -4.64 -18.19 -1.67
CA GLY A 20 -3.31 -18.71 -1.37
C GLY A 20 -3.33 -20.18 -0.94
N ARG A 21 -4.30 -20.58 -0.11
CA ARG A 21 -4.49 -22.01 0.25
C ARG A 21 -4.85 -22.88 -0.95
N LYS A 22 -5.65 -22.35 -1.87
CA LYS A 22 -6.03 -23.03 -3.11
C LYS A 22 -4.82 -23.26 -4.02
N VAL A 23 -3.97 -22.26 -4.18
CA VAL A 23 -2.71 -22.41 -4.95
C VAL A 23 -1.77 -23.40 -4.27
N ALA A 24 -1.64 -23.33 -2.94
CA ALA A 24 -0.79 -24.23 -2.16
C ALA A 24 -1.24 -25.71 -2.23
N SER A 25 -2.53 -25.97 -2.46
CA SER A 25 -3.05 -27.32 -2.70
C SER A 25 -2.88 -27.80 -4.15
N GLY A 26 -2.17 -27.03 -4.99
CA GLY A 26 -1.88 -27.38 -6.39
C GLY A 26 -3.02 -27.06 -7.35
N GLN A 27 -4.05 -26.34 -6.90
CA GLN A 27 -5.16 -25.96 -7.76
C GLN A 27 -4.87 -24.64 -8.49
N SER A 28 -5.15 -24.63 -9.80
CA SER A 28 -5.10 -23.41 -10.59
C SER A 28 -6.23 -22.45 -10.21
N LEU A 29 -5.92 -21.16 -10.24
CA LEU A 29 -6.92 -20.12 -10.10
C LEU A 29 -7.65 -19.88 -11.41
N THR A 30 -8.95 -19.68 -11.33
CA THR A 30 -9.77 -19.17 -12.44
C THR A 30 -9.48 -17.69 -12.69
N ILE A 31 -9.88 -17.17 -13.86
CA ILE A 31 -9.70 -15.74 -14.20
C ILE A 31 -10.34 -14.84 -13.13
N THR A 32 -11.55 -15.18 -12.67
CA THR A 32 -12.24 -14.44 -11.60
C THR A 32 -11.44 -14.44 -10.30
N GLU A 33 -10.85 -15.57 -9.93
CA GLU A 33 -10.01 -15.68 -8.73
C GLU A 33 -8.72 -14.89 -8.86
N CYS A 34 -8.09 -14.86 -10.03
CA CYS A 34 -6.96 -13.99 -10.31
C CYS A 34 -7.33 -12.51 -10.17
N LEU A 35 -8.50 -12.09 -10.68
CA LEU A 35 -8.98 -10.71 -10.53
C LEU A 35 -9.28 -10.34 -9.08
N MET A 36 -9.85 -11.28 -8.31
CA MET A 36 -10.06 -11.10 -6.86
C MET A 36 -8.74 -10.96 -6.12
N ALA A 37 -7.74 -11.81 -6.42
CA ALA A 37 -6.41 -11.72 -5.83
C ALA A 37 -5.73 -10.38 -6.17
N LEU A 38 -5.81 -9.95 -7.44
CA LEU A 38 -5.22 -8.68 -7.87
C LEU A 38 -5.85 -7.48 -7.16
N SER A 39 -7.18 -7.45 -7.08
CA SER A 39 -7.94 -6.37 -6.43
C SER A 39 -7.66 -6.33 -4.93
N ALA A 40 -7.65 -7.49 -4.26
CA ALA A 40 -7.34 -7.60 -2.85
C ALA A 40 -5.89 -7.18 -2.54
N SER A 41 -4.94 -7.57 -3.40
CA SER A 41 -3.53 -7.17 -3.28
C SER A 41 -3.37 -5.66 -3.47
N GLY A 42 -4.04 -5.09 -4.47
CA GLY A 42 -4.04 -3.64 -4.70
C GLY A 42 -4.57 -2.85 -3.50
N ALA A 43 -5.62 -3.34 -2.84
CA ALA A 43 -6.16 -2.69 -1.64
C ALA A 43 -5.18 -2.74 -0.44
N ILE A 44 -4.41 -3.82 -0.27
CA ILE A 44 -3.40 -3.92 0.79
C ILE A 44 -2.20 -3.04 0.46
N ILE A 45 -1.70 -3.12 -0.78
CA ILE A 45 -0.58 -2.31 -1.27
C ILE A 45 -0.94 -0.82 -1.18
N ALA A 46 -2.15 -0.41 -1.58
CA ALA A 46 -2.58 0.98 -1.45
C ALA A 46 -2.58 1.48 0.00
N ARG A 47 -2.80 0.61 0.99
CA ARG A 47 -2.65 0.96 2.42
C ARG A 47 -1.18 1.13 2.81
N GLU A 48 -0.25 0.39 2.19
CA GLU A 48 1.19 0.47 2.46
C GLU A 48 1.87 1.68 1.79
N TYR A 49 1.39 2.13 0.64
CA TYR A 49 1.98 3.25 -0.12
C TYR A 49 1.56 4.65 0.36
N GLY A 50 0.92 4.74 1.54
CA GLY A 50 0.65 5.99 2.22
C GLY A 50 -0.64 6.71 1.77
N PRO A 51 -0.93 7.88 2.38
CA PRO A 51 -2.17 8.60 2.17
C PRO A 51 -2.43 8.89 0.69
N GLY A 52 -3.67 8.70 0.25
CA GLY A 52 -4.08 8.99 -1.13
C GLY A 52 -3.85 10.48 -1.49
N PRO A 53 -4.00 10.88 -2.77
CA PRO A 53 -3.71 12.25 -3.22
C PRO A 53 -4.41 13.36 -2.43
N ALA A 54 -5.57 13.04 -1.84
CA ALA A 54 -6.35 13.97 -1.00
C ALA A 54 -5.76 14.18 0.41
N GLU A 55 -4.94 13.25 0.90
CA GLU A 55 -4.32 13.27 2.23
C GLU A 55 -2.80 13.54 2.15
N MET A 56 -2.25 13.75 0.95
CA MET A 56 -0.88 14.21 0.76
C MET A 56 -0.70 15.61 1.36
N THR A 57 0.05 15.70 2.45
CA THR A 57 0.54 16.99 2.96
C THR A 57 1.68 17.45 2.06
N VAL A 58 1.46 18.53 1.30
CA VAL A 58 2.49 19.15 0.46
C VAL A 58 3.55 19.77 1.37
N ASN A 59 4.62 19.02 1.65
CA ASN A 59 5.82 19.60 2.22
C ASN A 59 6.56 20.33 1.09
N VAL A 60 6.41 21.66 1.05
CA VAL A 60 7.23 22.50 0.17
C VAL A 60 8.69 22.23 0.56
N PRO A 61 9.54 21.73 -0.36
CA PRO A 61 10.94 21.46 -0.03
C PRO A 61 11.58 22.77 0.42
N GLN A 62 12.04 22.82 1.67
CA GLN A 62 12.78 23.99 2.12
C GLN A 62 14.15 23.97 1.45
N LEU A 63 14.42 24.99 0.65
CA LEU A 63 15.76 25.18 0.07
C LEU A 63 16.78 25.32 1.22
N PRO A 64 17.93 24.63 1.14
CA PRO A 64 19.04 24.82 2.07
C PRO A 64 19.44 26.31 2.13
N GLU A 65 19.87 26.79 3.30
CA GLU A 65 20.22 28.21 3.51
C GLU A 65 21.30 28.69 2.52
N THR A 66 22.25 27.83 2.16
CA THR A 66 23.28 28.11 1.15
C THR A 66 22.68 28.46 -0.21
N VAL A 67 21.61 27.77 -0.61
CA VAL A 67 20.92 28.00 -1.90
C VAL A 67 20.09 29.28 -1.83
N LYS A 68 19.46 29.56 -0.68
CA LYS A 68 18.75 30.83 -0.45
C LYS A 68 19.68 32.03 -0.51
N GLY A 69 20.88 31.93 0.08
CA GLY A 69 21.91 32.96 0.04
C GLY A 69 22.47 33.20 -1.37
N LEU A 70 22.69 32.12 -2.14
CA LEU A 70 23.05 32.24 -3.56
C LEU A 70 21.96 32.96 -4.37
N LEU A 71 20.69 32.56 -4.21
CA LEU A 71 19.58 33.19 -4.92
C LEU A 71 19.45 34.69 -4.57
N ALA A 72 19.66 35.07 -3.31
CA ALA A 72 19.64 36.47 -2.89
C ALA A 72 20.73 37.31 -3.59
N ASN A 73 21.89 36.72 -3.89
CA ASN A 73 22.95 37.40 -4.63
C ASN A 73 22.65 37.57 -6.13
N TYR A 74 21.78 36.74 -6.69
CA TYR A 74 21.36 36.81 -8.11
C TYR A 74 20.04 37.58 -8.32
N ALA A 75 19.28 37.85 -7.25
CA ALA A 75 18.01 38.58 -7.30
C ALA A 75 18.18 40.12 -7.23
N GLY A 76 19.34 40.62 -7.66
CA GLY A 76 19.75 42.03 -7.60
C GLY A 76 18.70 43.03 -8.06
#